data_AF-A0A2E4YBF3-F1
#
_entry.id   AF-A0A2E4YBF3-F1
#
_cell.length_a   1.000
_cell.length_b   1.000
_cell.length_c   1.000
_cell.angle_alpha   90.00
_cell.angle_beta   90.00
_cell.angle_gamma   90.00
#
_symmetry.space_group_name_H-M   'P 1'
#
loop_
_entity.id
_entity.type
_entity.pdbx_description
1 polymer ?
#
loop_
_entity_poly.entity_id
_entity_poly.type
_entity_poly.pdbx_seq_one_letter_code
_entity_poly.pdbx_strand_id
1 'polypeptide(L)' 'MKLNELIKQFTIAMTNEEATLLKSLKGVIPLESFDEREQFILEGLIRKSLVSKVYNNGNILVVANEETINK' A
#
# COMPACT_ATOMS: atom_id res chain seq x y z
N MET A 1 27.54 -8.72 -2.53
CA MET A 1 26.38 -8.83 -3.44
C MET A 1 25.18 -8.30 -2.70
N LYS A 2 24.43 -7.36 -3.29
CA LYS A 2 23.21 -6.84 -2.66
C LYS A 2 22.06 -7.79 -2.97
N LEU A 3 21.16 -8.05 -2.02
CA LEU A 3 20.02 -8.99 -2.18
C LEU A 3 19.15 -8.65 -3.41
N ASN A 4 19.07 -7.35 -3.71
CA ASN A 4 18.39 -6.72 -4.84
C ASN A 4 18.95 -7.17 -6.20
N GLU A 5 20.19 -7.69 -6.25
CA GLU A 5 20.83 -8.20 -7.47
C GLU A 5 20.52 -9.69 -7.71
N LEU A 6 20.10 -10.42 -6.67
CA LEU A 6 19.80 -11.86 -6.70
C LEU A 6 18.32 -12.15 -6.94
N ILE A 7 17.43 -11.34 -6.38
CA ILE A 7 15.97 -11.48 -6.53
C ILE A 7 15.49 -10.34 -7.42
N LYS A 8 15.41 -10.60 -8.72
CA LYS A 8 14.98 -9.61 -9.72
C LYS A 8 13.47 -9.33 -9.68
N GLN A 9 12.68 -10.32 -9.27
CA GLN A 9 11.22 -10.25 -9.24
C GLN A 9 10.72 -11.07 -8.06
N PHE A 10 9.78 -10.51 -7.30
CA PHE A 10 9.04 -11.20 -6.26
C PHE A 10 7.59 -10.77 -6.33
N THR A 11 6.68 -11.70 -6.05
CA THR A 11 5.24 -11.42 -5.99
C THR A 11 4.85 -11.26 -4.54
N ILE A 12 4.26 -10.12 -4.18
CA ILE A 12 3.75 -9.89 -2.83
C ILE A 12 2.39 -10.59 -2.72
N ALA A 13 2.27 -11.54 -1.80
CA ALA A 13 1.01 -12.21 -1.53
C ALA A 13 -0.01 -11.24 -0.91
N MET A 14 -1.21 -11.21 -1.49
CA MET A 14 -2.32 -10.36 -1.05
C MET A 14 -3.62 -11.17 -0.97
N THR A 15 -4.51 -10.76 -0.06
CA THR A 15 -5.87 -11.29 -0.01
C THR A 15 -6.75 -10.63 -1.08
N ASN A 16 -7.92 -11.21 -1.36
CA ASN A 16 -8.88 -10.63 -2.31
C ASN A 16 -9.34 -9.23 -1.88
N GLU A 17 -9.50 -9.00 -0.58
CA GLU A 17 -9.90 -7.70 -0.03
C GLU A 17 -8.77 -6.67 -0.17
N GLU A 18 -7.54 -7.06 0.18
CA GLU A 18 -6.34 -6.23 -0.02
C GLU A 18 -6.17 -5.84 -1.49
N ALA A 19 -6.34 -6.80 -2.41
CA ALA A 19 -6.24 -6.55 -3.85
C ALA A 19 -7.33 -5.59 -4.36
N THR A 20 -8.53 -5.65 -3.79
CA THR A 20 -9.65 -4.78 -4.18
C THR A 20 -9.46 -3.37 -3.66
N LEU A 21 -9.06 -3.22 -2.39
CA LEU A 21 -8.76 -1.92 -1.78
C LEU A 21 -7.56 -1.25 -2.47
N LEU A 22 -6.49 -2.00 -2.76
CA LEU A 22 -5.32 -1.45 -3.46
C LEU A 22 -5.68 -0.91 -4.86
N LYS A 23 -6.62 -1.54 -5.57
CA LYS A 23 -7.10 -1.05 -6.88
C LYS A 23 -7.98 0.19 -6.78
N SER A 24 -8.66 0.40 -5.65
CA SER A 24 -9.50 1.59 -5.43
C SER A 24 -8.69 2.81 -5.00
N LEU A 25 -7.51 2.60 -4.38
CA LEU A 25 -6.56 3.67 -4.03
C LEU A 25 -6.05 4.38 -5.28
N LYS A 26 -6.59 5.58 -5.54
CA LYS A 26 -6.13 6.47 -6.62
C LYS A 26 -5.67 7.79 -6.02
N GLY A 27 -4.36 8.05 -6.13
CA GLY A 27 -3.75 9.26 -5.61
C GLY A 27 -3.58 9.25 -4.09
N VAL A 28 -3.68 10.43 -3.49
CA VAL A 28 -3.43 10.66 -2.06
C VAL A 28 -4.77 10.78 -1.35
N ILE A 29 -5.07 9.86 -0.43
CA ILE A 29 -6.36 9.80 0.27
C ILE A 29 -6.12 9.89 1.78
N PRO A 30 -6.89 10.70 2.54
CA PRO A 30 -6.79 10.71 4.00
C PRO A 30 -7.16 9.36 4.62
N LEU A 31 -6.39 8.89 5.60
CA LEU A 31 -6.64 7.63 6.32
C LEU A 31 -8.02 7.61 7.00
N GLU A 32 -8.47 8.77 7.48
CA GLU A 32 -9.76 8.95 8.13
C GLU A 32 -10.96 8.80 7.17
N SER A 33 -10.72 8.82 5.86
CA SER A 33 -11.78 8.60 4.86
C SER A 33 -12.15 7.12 4.66
N PHE A 34 -11.36 6.21 5.25
CA PHE A 34 -11.61 4.77 5.20
C PHE A 34 -12.36 4.31 6.46
N ASP A 35 -13.19 3.28 6.32
CA ASP A 35 -13.84 2.66 7.47
C ASP A 35 -12.87 1.82 8.32
N GLU A 36 -13.29 1.34 9.50
CA GLU A 36 -12.42 0.55 10.39
C GLU A 36 -11.91 -0.75 9.73
N ARG A 37 -12.73 -1.37 8.87
CA ARG A 37 -12.40 -2.62 8.17
C ARG A 37 -11.32 -2.38 7.13
N GLU A 38 -11.48 -1.32 6.33
CA GLU A 38 -10.55 -0.85 5.32
C GLU A 38 -9.25 -0.39 5.97
N GLN A 39 -9.29 0.37 7.06
CA GLN A 39 -8.10 0.76 7.83
C GLN A 39 -7.31 -0.47 8.30
N PHE A 40 -7.98 -1.51 8.81
CA PHE A 40 -7.32 -2.77 9.20
C PHE A 40 -6.62 -3.45 8.00
N ILE A 41 -7.28 -3.51 6.85
CA ILE A 41 -6.70 -4.06 5.61
C ILE A 41 -5.50 -3.20 5.16
N LEU A 42 -5.63 -1.88 5.28
CA LEU A 42 -4.62 -0.91 4.91
C LEU A 42 -3.32 -1.09 5.72
N GLU A 43 -3.42 -1.36 7.03
CA GLU A 43 -2.26 -1.72 7.86
C GLU A 43 -1.54 -2.98 7.36
N GLY A 44 -2.29 -3.93 6.78
CA GLY A 44 -1.73 -5.09 6.08
C GLY A 44 -0.89 -4.67 4.87
N LEU A 45 -1.48 -3.85 3.99
CA LEU A 45 -0.81 -3.32 2.79
C LEU A 45 0.42 -2.47 3.12
N ILE A 46 0.36 -1.68 4.20
CA ILE A 46 1.48 -0.85 4.68
C ILE A 46 2.64 -1.71 5.17
N ARG A 47 2.36 -2.75 5.96
CA ARG A 47 3.40 -3.70 6.41
C ARG A 47 4.04 -4.48 5.26
N LYS A 48 3.32 -4.64 4.15
CA LYS A 48 3.80 -5.25 2.91
C LYS A 48 4.51 -4.25 1.98
N SER A 49 4.65 -2.99 2.38
CA SER A 49 5.23 -1.91 1.57
C SER A 49 4.51 -1.66 0.24
N LEU A 50 3.23 -2.04 0.13
CA LEU A 50 2.38 -1.73 -1.03
C LEU A 50 1.77 -0.33 -0.92
N VAL A 51 1.65 0.18 0.29
CA VAL A 51 1.03 1.46 0.63
C VAL A 51 1.91 2.18 1.64
N SER A 52 2.04 3.49 1.51
CA SER A 52 2.81 4.35 2.41
C SER A 52 1.90 5.34 3.15
N LYS A 53 2.21 5.59 4.42
CA LYS A 53 1.61 6.68 5.18
C LYS A 53 2.45 7.94 5.03
N VAL A 54 1.79 9.05 4.72
CA VAL A 54 2.41 10.38 4.61
C VAL A 54 1.73 11.30 5.60
N TYR A 55 2.50 11.86 6.53
CA TYR A 55 1.99 12.85 7.47
C TYR A 55 2.07 14.24 6.83
N ASN A 56 0.95 14.95 6.77
CA ASN A 56 0.89 16.30 6.21
C ASN A 56 -0.07 17.19 7.01
N ASN A 57 0.45 18.26 7.60
CA ASN A 57 -0.32 19.28 8.34
C ASN A 57 -1.33 18.72 9.35
N GLY A 58 -0.95 17.67 10.09
CA GLY A 58 -1.79 17.02 11.10
C GLY A 58 -2.68 15.89 10.57
N ASN A 59 -2.78 15.71 9.25
CA ASN A 59 -3.52 14.63 8.62
C ASN A 59 -2.60 13.47 8.25
N ILE A 60 -3.10 12.24 8.43
CA ILE A 60 -2.44 11.04 7.93
C ILE A 60 -3.01 10.73 6.56
N LEU A 61 -2.16 10.80 5.55
CA LEU A 61 -2.48 10.49 4.16
C LEU A 61 -1.94 9.12 3.80
N VAL A 62 -2.57 8.50 2.82
CA VAL A 62 -2.28 7.16 2.34
C VAL A 62 -2.03 7.23 0.84
N VAL A 63 -0.94 6.61 0.40
CA VAL A 63 -0.52 6.60 -1.01
C VAL A 63 -0.11 5.18 -1.40
N ALA A 64 -0.61 4.67 -2.52
CA ALA A 64 -0.17 3.39 -3.07
C ALA A 64 1.22 3.53 -3.72
N ASN A 65 2.10 2.55 -3.51
CA ASN A 65 3.46 2.57 -4.02
C ASN A 65 3.49 2.09 -5.49
N GLU A 66 3.84 3.01 -6.41
CA GLU A 66 3.81 2.78 -7.87
C GLU A 66 4.82 1.74 -8.37
N GLU A 67 5.89 1.44 -7.61
CA GLU A 67 6.89 0.42 -8.00
C GLU A 67 6.30 -0.98 -8.16
N THR A 68 5.11 -1.24 -7.61
CA THR A 68 4.47 -2.56 -7.68
C THR A 68 3.45 -2.69 -8.81
N ILE A 69 3.13 -1.59 -9.51
CA ILE A 69 2.08 -1.55 -10.54
C ILE A 69 2.69 -1.48 -11.96
N ASN A 70 3.98 -1.16 -12.09
CA ASN A 70 4.64 -1.03 -13.38
C ASN A 70 5.28 -2.34 -13.86
N LYS A 71 4.46 -3.09 -14.62
CA LYS A 71 4.77 -4.12 -15.65
C LYS A 71 5.48 -5.42 -15.27
#